data_AF-A0A673L8W9-F1
#
_entry.id   AF-A0A673L8W9-F1
#
_cell.length_a   1.000
_cell.length_b   1.000
_cell.length_c   1.000
_cell.angle_alpha   90.00
_cell.angle_beta   90.00
_cell.angle_gamma   90.00
#
_symmetry.space_group_name_H-M   'P 1'
#
loop_
_entity.id
_entity.type
_entity.pdbx_description
1 polymer ?
#
loop_
_entity_poly.entity_id
_entity_poly.type
_entity_poly.pdbx_seq_one_letter_code
_entity_poly.pdbx_strand_id
1 'polypeptide(L)'
;MLILSGNCFKWLLLSFCLGGGGKRKGRSKKWREILRFPHISQCTELSKTIERDYFSLCDKQPIGRLLFRLYCETRPELQRCIQLLDSMVRLRTHTHISSTPAVYKPCVLSQCHCNLQLYSRFSTGYFSRQYLALHDYLSGAPFADYQNSMYFDRFLQWKMLERQSITKDTFRQYRVLGKGGFGEVCACQVRATGKMYACKKLEKKRIKKRKGEAMAGNEKQILEKVNSRFVVSLAYAYETKDALCLVLTIMNGGDLKFHIYNMGTPGFEKERVQFYAAEICCGLKHLHRESIVYRDLKPENILLDDNGHIRISDLGLAIKVPDGEQIRGRVGTVGYMAPEVINNERYSMSPDWWGLGCLIYEMTAGRSPFRARKERVKREEVEKRVQEEEEEYSDKFSEDTKGICRMLLAKDPKQRLGCQADGAAGVKAHPFFKNINFKRLEAGILEPSFVPDPRAVYCKDVLDIEQFSTVKGVNLDQTDNDFYSKFTTGSVSIPWQNEMIETECFSDLNVFGPQGTRPPDLDWNQPPEPPRRSLLDRIFRRHVRISSTSTTEEHPREHNS
;
A
#
# COMPACT_ATOMS: atom_id res chain seq x y z
N MET A 1 -11.46 24.87 -15.77
CA MET A 1 -11.69 24.10 -14.53
C MET A 1 -13.18 24.22 -14.24
N LEU A 2 -13.99 23.24 -14.67
CA LEU A 2 -15.43 23.25 -14.40
C LEU A 2 -15.62 22.88 -12.93
N ILE A 3 -16.00 23.85 -12.11
CA ILE A 3 -16.42 23.64 -10.73
C ILE A 3 -17.81 23.03 -10.81
N LEU A 4 -17.89 21.70 -10.80
CA LEU A 4 -19.17 21.01 -10.64
C LEU A 4 -19.66 21.25 -9.20
N SER A 5 -20.92 21.65 -9.06
CA SER A 5 -21.58 21.87 -7.77
C SER A 5 -21.55 20.61 -6.91
N GLY A 6 -21.48 20.78 -5.57
CA GLY A 6 -21.28 19.69 -4.60
C GLY A 6 -22.22 18.49 -4.74
N ASN A 7 -23.46 18.71 -5.22
CA ASN A 7 -24.44 17.64 -5.43
C ASN A 7 -24.16 16.78 -6.67
N CYS A 8 -23.70 17.36 -7.79
CA CYS A 8 -23.35 16.60 -9.00
C CYS A 8 -22.07 15.76 -8.79
N PHE A 9 -21.22 16.19 -7.85
CA PHE A 9 -19.97 15.53 -7.53
C PHE A 9 -20.10 14.38 -6.52
N LYS A 10 -21.01 14.50 -5.53
CA LYS A 10 -21.39 13.38 -4.66
C LYS A 10 -21.73 12.15 -5.50
N TRP A 11 -22.49 12.35 -6.59
CA TRP A 11 -22.81 11.34 -7.60
C TRP A 11 -21.60 10.81 -8.39
N LEU A 12 -20.63 11.66 -8.75
CA LEU A 12 -19.47 11.23 -9.53
C LEU A 12 -18.55 10.32 -8.69
N LEU A 13 -18.22 10.72 -7.46
CA LEU A 13 -17.38 9.91 -6.58
C LEU A 13 -18.10 8.61 -6.20
N LEU A 14 -19.39 8.69 -5.87
CA LEU A 14 -20.26 7.52 -5.67
C LEU A 14 -20.26 6.58 -6.88
N SER A 15 -20.41 7.15 -8.07
CA SER A 15 -20.42 6.37 -9.31
C SER A 15 -19.11 5.64 -9.55
N PHE A 16 -17.97 6.10 -9.00
CA PHE A 16 -16.67 5.44 -9.11
C PHE A 16 -16.36 4.49 -7.95
N CYS A 17 -16.74 4.83 -6.70
CA CYS A 17 -16.68 3.91 -5.56
C CYS A 17 -17.57 2.68 -5.78
N LEU A 18 -18.70 2.84 -6.48
CA LEU A 18 -19.57 1.74 -6.93
C LEU A 18 -19.11 1.08 -8.24
N GLY A 19 -17.84 1.26 -8.65
CA GLY A 19 -17.25 0.55 -9.79
C GLY A 19 -17.30 1.28 -11.15
N GLY A 20 -17.48 2.60 -11.17
CA GLY A 20 -17.37 3.43 -12.37
C GLY A 20 -18.41 3.07 -13.44
N GLY A 21 -19.65 3.52 -13.26
CA GLY A 21 -20.87 3.28 -14.07
C GLY A 21 -20.73 2.96 -15.58
N GLY A 22 -20.17 1.80 -15.93
CA GLY A 22 -20.06 1.30 -17.29
C GLY A 22 -19.23 0.02 -17.40
N LYS A 23 -19.34 -0.69 -18.54
CA LYS A 23 -18.67 -1.99 -18.82
C LYS A 23 -17.13 -1.99 -18.68
N ARG A 24 -16.50 -0.83 -18.45
CA ARG A 24 -15.04 -0.65 -18.45
C ARG A 24 -14.46 -0.40 -17.06
N LYS A 25 -15.27 -0.39 -15.99
CA LYS A 25 -14.81 -0.20 -14.59
C LYS A 25 -13.83 0.99 -14.42
N GLY A 26 -14.10 2.11 -15.11
CA GLY A 26 -13.23 3.30 -15.09
C GLY A 26 -12.00 3.31 -16.03
N ARG A 27 -11.65 2.20 -16.70
CA ARG A 27 -10.50 2.10 -17.62
C ARG A 27 -10.65 3.01 -18.84
N SER A 28 -9.52 3.55 -19.32
CA SER A 28 -9.42 4.30 -20.59
C SER A 28 -9.89 3.46 -21.78
N LYS A 29 -10.45 4.11 -22.81
CA LYS A 29 -10.82 3.42 -24.07
C LYS A 29 -9.61 2.74 -24.74
N LYS A 30 -8.39 3.23 -24.48
CA LYS A 30 -7.12 2.76 -25.04
C LYS A 30 -6.29 1.93 -24.05
N TRP A 31 -6.88 1.42 -22.97
CA TRP A 31 -6.10 0.79 -21.89
C TRP A 31 -5.24 -0.41 -22.36
N ARG A 32 -5.73 -1.22 -23.31
CA ARG A 32 -4.95 -2.32 -23.92
C ARG A 32 -3.77 -1.84 -24.78
N GLU A 33 -3.83 -0.61 -25.28
CA GLU A 33 -2.70 0.01 -25.99
C GLU A 33 -1.68 0.54 -24.99
N ILE A 34 -2.14 1.11 -23.87
CA ILE A 34 -1.28 1.61 -22.79
C ILE A 34 -0.50 0.45 -22.14
N LEU A 35 -1.17 -0.67 -21.85
CA LEU A 35 -0.59 -1.86 -21.21
C LEU A 35 -0.25 -2.95 -22.23
N ARG A 36 0.13 -2.58 -23.46
CA ARG A 36 0.54 -3.55 -24.47
C ARG A 36 1.88 -4.15 -24.10
N PHE A 37 1.98 -5.48 -24.05
CA PHE A 37 3.26 -6.13 -23.79
C PHE A 37 4.31 -5.78 -24.85
N PRO A 38 5.56 -5.54 -24.42
CA PRO A 38 6.68 -5.53 -25.34
C PRO A 38 6.91 -6.92 -25.92
N HIS A 39 7.51 -7.00 -27.10
CA HIS A 39 7.97 -8.28 -27.63
C HIS A 39 9.08 -8.85 -26.73
N ILE A 40 9.16 -10.17 -26.56
CA ILE A 40 10.10 -10.79 -25.61
C ILE A 40 11.57 -10.41 -25.85
N SER A 41 11.96 -10.17 -27.11
CA SER A 41 13.31 -9.70 -27.44
C SER A 41 13.67 -8.36 -26.79
N GLN A 42 12.69 -7.51 -26.49
CA GLN A 42 12.87 -6.24 -25.79
C GLN A 42 13.07 -6.41 -24.27
N CYS A 43 12.83 -7.62 -23.73
CA CYS A 43 13.03 -7.94 -22.32
C CYS A 43 14.44 -8.48 -22.02
N THR A 44 15.30 -8.61 -23.03
CA THR A 44 16.62 -9.28 -22.92
C THR A 44 17.52 -8.63 -21.86
N GLU A 45 17.58 -7.30 -21.81
CA GLU A 45 18.38 -6.58 -20.81
C GLU A 45 17.83 -6.77 -19.40
N LEU A 46 16.51 -6.72 -19.24
CA LEU A 46 15.85 -6.98 -17.97
C LEU A 46 16.13 -8.41 -17.48
N SER A 47 16.09 -9.40 -18.38
CA SER A 47 16.39 -10.80 -18.05
C SER A 47 17.80 -10.96 -17.46
N LYS A 48 18.78 -10.19 -17.96
CA LYS A 48 20.17 -10.24 -17.46
C LYS A 48 20.37 -9.53 -16.12
N THR A 49 19.59 -8.49 -15.83
CA THR A 49 19.79 -7.61 -14.68
C THR A 49 18.88 -7.93 -13.49
N ILE A 50 17.81 -8.68 -13.70
CA ILE A 50 16.86 -9.03 -12.63
C ILE A 50 17.47 -10.03 -11.64
N GLU A 51 17.40 -9.70 -10.36
CA GLU A 51 17.83 -10.59 -9.27
C GLU A 51 16.96 -11.86 -9.24
N ARG A 52 17.62 -13.03 -9.16
CA ARG A 52 16.98 -14.34 -9.21
C ARG A 52 16.71 -14.91 -7.81
N ASP A 53 16.05 -14.13 -6.97
CA ASP A 53 15.63 -14.56 -5.63
C ASP A 53 14.21 -15.16 -5.65
N TYR A 54 14.08 -16.43 -5.23
CA TYR A 54 12.81 -17.16 -5.24
C TYR A 54 11.75 -16.47 -4.36
N PHE A 55 12.09 -16.06 -3.14
CA PHE A 55 11.12 -15.46 -2.22
C PHE A 55 10.62 -14.11 -2.73
N SER A 56 11.48 -13.32 -3.38
CA SER A 56 11.09 -12.07 -4.04
C SER A 56 10.18 -12.33 -5.23
N LEU A 57 10.59 -13.20 -6.16
CA LEU A 57 9.92 -13.35 -7.46
C LEU A 57 8.65 -14.22 -7.38
N CYS A 58 8.67 -15.32 -6.62
CA CYS A 58 7.63 -16.35 -6.64
C CYS A 58 6.72 -16.35 -5.41
N ASP A 59 7.06 -15.58 -4.36
CA ASP A 59 6.25 -15.49 -3.13
C ASP A 59 5.76 -14.06 -2.85
N LYS A 60 6.68 -13.10 -2.68
CA LYS A 60 6.35 -11.71 -2.33
C LYS A 60 5.67 -10.94 -3.46
N GLN A 61 6.12 -11.11 -4.70
CA GLN A 61 5.58 -10.41 -5.87
C GLN A 61 4.28 -11.08 -6.37
N PRO A 62 3.12 -10.40 -6.31
CA PRO A 62 1.83 -11.02 -6.60
C PRO A 62 1.73 -11.65 -8.00
N ILE A 63 2.16 -10.95 -9.05
CA ILE A 63 2.12 -11.48 -10.42
C ILE A 63 3.11 -12.63 -10.60
N GLY A 64 4.31 -12.50 -10.04
CA GLY A 64 5.32 -13.57 -10.11
C GLY A 64 4.87 -14.84 -9.39
N ARG A 65 4.21 -14.72 -8.23
CA ARG A 65 3.56 -15.83 -7.52
C ARG A 65 2.46 -16.50 -8.35
N LEU A 66 1.62 -15.72 -9.03
CA LEU A 66 0.58 -16.25 -9.91
C LEU A 66 1.17 -17.00 -11.11
N LEU A 67 2.18 -16.42 -11.77
CA LEU A 67 2.82 -17.05 -12.93
C LEU A 67 3.60 -18.31 -12.54
N PHE A 68 4.26 -18.32 -11.39
CA PHE A 68 4.91 -19.52 -10.86
C PHE A 68 3.88 -20.63 -10.56
N ARG A 69 2.72 -20.27 -10.02
CA ARG A 69 1.64 -21.23 -9.78
C ARG A 69 1.06 -21.80 -11.07
N LEU A 70 0.82 -20.96 -12.08
CA LEU A 70 0.41 -21.42 -13.42
C LEU A 70 1.42 -22.39 -14.02
N TYR A 71 2.71 -22.12 -13.86
CA TYR A 71 3.76 -23.05 -14.23
C TYR A 71 3.67 -24.38 -13.46
N CYS A 72 3.53 -24.33 -12.13
CA CYS A 72 3.38 -25.53 -11.30
C CYS A 72 2.14 -26.35 -11.66
N GLU A 73 1.05 -25.74 -12.10
CA GLU A 73 -0.17 -26.45 -12.53
C GLU A 73 0.04 -27.33 -13.76
N THR A 74 1.06 -27.04 -14.59
CA THR A 74 1.42 -27.89 -15.74
C THR A 74 2.08 -29.21 -15.34
N ARG A 75 2.49 -29.34 -14.07
CA ARG A 75 3.29 -30.44 -13.53
C ARG A 75 2.59 -31.05 -12.31
N PRO A 76 2.04 -32.27 -12.39
CA PRO A 76 1.24 -32.86 -11.32
C PRO A 76 1.95 -32.88 -9.95
N GLU A 77 3.27 -33.08 -9.92
CA GLU A 77 4.07 -33.06 -8.70
C GLU A 77 4.15 -31.67 -8.05
N LEU A 78 4.36 -30.62 -8.85
CA LEU A 78 4.43 -29.25 -8.34
C LEU A 78 3.05 -28.76 -7.93
N GLN A 79 2.01 -29.12 -8.69
CA GLN A 79 0.62 -28.79 -8.36
C GLN A 79 0.23 -29.32 -6.96
N ARG A 80 0.63 -30.55 -6.60
CA ARG A 80 0.42 -31.10 -5.25
C ARG A 80 1.12 -30.29 -4.17
N CYS A 81 2.35 -29.82 -4.40
CA CYS A 81 3.07 -28.95 -3.47
C CYS A 81 2.32 -27.64 -3.24
N ILE A 82 1.81 -27.01 -4.30
CA ILE A 82 1.02 -25.77 -4.19
C ILE A 82 -0.29 -26.00 -3.43
N GLN A 83 -1.01 -27.09 -3.70
CA GLN A 83 -2.25 -27.44 -2.98
C GLN A 83 -2.00 -27.67 -1.48
N LEU A 84 -0.86 -28.26 -1.13
CA LEU A 84 -0.45 -28.45 0.25
C LEU A 84 -0.15 -27.12 0.95
N LEU A 85 0.57 -26.21 0.29
CA LEU A 85 0.80 -24.84 0.80
C LEU A 85 -0.51 -24.11 1.07
N ASP A 86 -1.46 -24.16 0.12
CA ASP A 86 -2.76 -23.50 0.27
C ASP A 86 -3.58 -24.08 1.43
N SER A 87 -3.52 -25.41 1.60
CA SER A 87 -4.15 -26.08 2.74
C SER A 87 -3.54 -25.64 4.06
N MET A 88 -2.21 -25.56 4.15
CA MET A 88 -1.51 -25.09 5.36
C MET A 88 -1.88 -23.65 5.73
N VAL A 89 -2.03 -22.76 4.74
CA VAL A 89 -2.47 -21.37 4.98
C VAL A 89 -3.90 -21.32 5.51
N ARG A 90 -4.82 -22.12 4.95
CA ARG A 90 -6.22 -22.21 5.42
C ARG A 90 -6.32 -22.72 6.86
N LEU A 91 -5.52 -23.72 7.24
CA LEU A 91 -5.52 -24.25 8.60
C LEU A 91 -5.07 -23.21 9.63
N ARG A 92 -4.11 -22.33 9.28
CA ARG A 92 -3.63 -21.28 10.19
C ARG A 92 -4.70 -20.24 10.52
N THR A 93 -5.72 -20.07 9.68
CA THR A 93 -6.77 -19.05 9.84
C THR A 93 -8.06 -19.58 10.47
N HIS A 94 -8.27 -20.91 10.55
CA HIS A 94 -9.47 -21.53 11.13
C HIS A 94 -9.17 -22.11 12.52
N THR A 95 -9.99 -21.76 13.53
CA THR A 95 -9.80 -22.18 14.93
C THR A 95 -10.53 -23.47 15.32
N HIS A 96 -11.49 -23.93 14.53
CA HIS A 96 -12.18 -25.19 14.74
C HIS A 96 -12.21 -25.98 13.43
N ILE A 97 -11.64 -27.18 13.47
CA ILE A 97 -11.84 -28.19 12.43
C ILE A 97 -12.53 -29.35 13.13
N SER A 98 -13.87 -29.35 13.09
CA SER A 98 -14.69 -30.49 13.48
C SER A 98 -14.65 -31.63 12.45
N SER A 99 -13.94 -31.44 11.34
CA SER A 99 -13.76 -32.45 10.30
C SER A 99 -12.50 -32.14 9.52
N THR A 100 -11.40 -32.85 9.80
CA THR A 100 -10.23 -32.89 8.91
C THR A 100 -10.70 -33.35 7.53
N PRO A 101 -10.62 -32.54 6.47
CA PRO A 101 -10.98 -33.01 5.14
C PRO A 101 -10.06 -34.19 4.77
N ALA A 102 -10.63 -35.21 4.15
CA ALA A 102 -9.98 -36.44 3.67
C ALA A 102 -8.96 -36.19 2.51
N VAL A 103 -8.14 -35.14 2.61
CA VAL A 103 -7.12 -34.73 1.62
C VAL A 103 -5.72 -35.19 2.04
N TYR A 104 -5.54 -35.67 3.27
CA TYR A 104 -4.24 -36.08 3.79
C TYR A 104 -3.96 -37.56 3.55
N LYS A 105 -3.80 -37.95 2.28
CA LYS A 105 -2.93 -39.10 1.98
C LYS A 105 -1.48 -38.66 2.20
N PRO A 106 -0.61 -39.48 2.83
CA PRO A 106 0.79 -39.12 3.02
C PRO A 106 1.40 -38.83 1.66
N CYS A 107 1.75 -37.56 1.41
CA CYS A 107 2.55 -37.19 0.26
C CYS A 107 3.97 -37.67 0.58
N VAL A 108 4.25 -38.94 0.27
CA VAL A 108 5.63 -39.44 0.19
C VAL A 108 6.16 -38.92 -1.14
N LEU A 109 6.55 -37.64 -1.18
CA LEU A 109 7.43 -37.18 -2.24
C LEU A 109 8.77 -37.86 -1.97
N SER A 110 9.07 -38.97 -2.64
CA SER A 110 10.36 -39.67 -2.50
C SER A 110 11.57 -38.73 -2.76
N GLN A 111 11.34 -37.61 -3.44
CA GLN A 111 12.33 -36.56 -3.73
C GLN A 111 12.40 -35.43 -2.69
N CYS A 112 11.35 -35.21 -1.89
CA CYS A 112 11.42 -34.32 -0.74
C CYS A 112 11.60 -35.24 0.47
N HIS A 113 12.76 -35.29 1.11
CA HIS A 113 13.01 -36.11 2.32
C HIS A 113 12.10 -35.78 3.55
N CYS A 114 10.88 -35.26 3.35
CA CYS A 114 9.83 -35.14 4.34
C CYS A 114 9.10 -36.48 4.51
N ASN A 115 9.54 -37.28 5.47
CA ASN A 115 8.70 -38.34 6.04
C ASN A 115 7.48 -37.69 6.71
N LEU A 116 6.31 -37.78 6.07
CA LEU A 116 5.04 -37.27 6.59
C LEU A 116 4.48 -38.23 7.66
N GLN A 117 5.05 -38.22 8.87
CA GLN A 117 4.44 -38.89 10.02
C GLN A 117 3.44 -37.95 10.71
N LEU A 118 2.14 -38.22 10.51
CA LEU A 118 1.03 -37.54 11.15
C LEU A 118 0.90 -38.00 12.61
N TYR A 119 1.47 -37.26 13.56
CA TYR A 119 1.15 -37.43 14.99
C TYR A 119 0.07 -36.44 15.43
N SER A 120 -0.90 -36.97 16.16
CA SER A 120 -2.17 -36.38 16.62
C SER A 120 -2.07 -35.23 17.64
N ARG A 121 -0.95 -34.49 17.68
CA ARG A 121 -0.78 -33.31 18.54
C ARG A 121 -0.15 -32.16 17.76
N PHE A 122 -1.01 -31.36 17.14
CA PHE A 122 -0.61 -30.22 16.32
C PHE A 122 -0.11 -29.06 17.19
N SER A 123 1.21 -28.86 17.24
CA SER A 123 1.81 -27.62 17.76
C SER A 123 2.10 -26.65 16.62
N THR A 124 1.98 -25.35 16.89
CA THR A 124 2.22 -24.26 15.92
C THR A 124 3.60 -24.32 15.26
N GLY A 125 4.60 -24.90 15.95
CA GLY A 125 5.98 -25.05 15.48
C GLY A 125 6.22 -26.20 14.48
N TYR A 126 5.31 -27.17 14.39
CA TYR A 126 5.43 -28.25 13.40
C TYR A 126 4.99 -27.77 12.00
N PHE A 127 3.93 -26.96 11.93
CA PHE A 127 3.44 -26.34 10.69
C PHE A 127 4.43 -25.32 10.09
N SER A 128 5.28 -24.69 10.89
CA SER A 128 6.29 -23.75 10.37
C SER A 128 7.43 -24.48 9.66
N ARG A 129 7.90 -25.62 10.19
CA ARG A 129 8.96 -26.43 9.58
C ARG A 129 8.54 -27.03 8.23
N GLN A 130 7.33 -27.58 8.15
CA GLN A 130 6.82 -28.16 6.89
C GLN A 130 6.60 -27.11 5.80
N TYR A 131 6.12 -25.92 6.20
CA TYR A 131 5.97 -24.79 5.28
C TYR A 131 7.33 -24.38 4.69
N LEU A 132 8.35 -24.26 5.54
CA LEU A 132 9.71 -23.92 5.09
C LEU A 132 10.28 -24.98 4.16
N ALA A 133 10.16 -26.28 4.51
CA ALA A 133 10.67 -27.37 3.68
C ALA A 133 10.08 -27.40 2.26
N LEU A 134 8.79 -27.05 2.10
CA LEU A 134 8.16 -26.93 0.78
C LEU A 134 8.73 -25.76 -0.02
N HIS A 135 8.92 -24.60 0.60
CA HIS A 135 9.56 -23.46 -0.05
C HIS A 135 11.02 -23.75 -0.40
N ASP A 136 11.75 -24.47 0.45
CA ASP A 136 13.13 -24.89 0.17
C ASP A 136 13.18 -25.79 -1.08
N TYR A 137 12.28 -26.78 -1.19
CA TYR A 137 12.18 -27.60 -2.40
C TYR A 137 11.84 -26.78 -3.65
N LEU A 138 10.79 -25.94 -3.57
CA LEU A 138 10.33 -25.13 -4.70
C LEU A 138 11.38 -24.11 -5.16
N SER A 139 12.22 -23.60 -4.25
CA SER A 139 13.29 -22.65 -4.56
C SER A 139 14.50 -23.25 -5.28
N GLY A 140 14.60 -24.59 -5.33
CA GLY A 140 15.66 -25.31 -6.04
C GLY A 140 15.33 -25.56 -7.52
N ALA A 141 15.37 -26.82 -7.94
CA ALA A 141 15.17 -27.23 -9.34
C ALA A 141 13.84 -26.70 -9.96
N PRO A 142 12.68 -26.71 -9.26
CA PRO A 142 11.45 -26.16 -9.82
C PRO A 142 11.55 -24.68 -10.19
N PHE A 143 12.25 -23.87 -9.39
CA PHE A 143 12.48 -22.47 -9.67
C PHE A 143 13.46 -22.26 -10.83
N ALA A 144 14.51 -23.07 -10.94
CA ALA A 144 15.43 -23.03 -12.08
C ALA A 144 14.71 -23.36 -13.40
N ASP A 145 13.87 -24.40 -13.40
CA ASP A 145 13.07 -24.76 -14.59
C ASP A 145 12.04 -23.69 -14.94
N TYR A 146 11.38 -23.11 -13.94
CA TYR A 146 10.46 -21.99 -14.14
C TYR A 146 11.13 -20.82 -14.88
N GLN A 147 12.37 -20.47 -14.49
CA GLN A 147 13.13 -19.38 -15.12
C GLN A 147 13.43 -19.60 -16.61
N ASN A 148 13.42 -20.85 -17.08
CA ASN A 148 13.59 -21.21 -18.48
C ASN A 148 12.26 -21.40 -19.24
N SER A 149 11.12 -21.16 -18.57
CA SER A 149 9.79 -21.34 -19.12
C SER A 149 9.21 -20.05 -19.69
N MET A 150 8.21 -20.19 -20.57
CA MET A 150 7.45 -19.05 -21.10
C MET A 150 6.67 -18.27 -20.02
N TYR A 151 6.42 -18.86 -18.85
CA TYR A 151 5.78 -18.17 -17.73
C TYR A 151 6.72 -17.13 -17.12
N PHE A 152 8.02 -17.42 -17.09
CA PHE A 152 9.03 -16.45 -16.67
C PHE A 152 9.26 -15.38 -17.74
N ASP A 153 9.23 -15.75 -19.03
CA ASP A 153 9.23 -14.76 -20.12
C ASP A 153 8.06 -13.77 -20.00
N ARG A 154 6.86 -14.30 -19.69
CA ARG A 154 5.67 -13.47 -19.42
C ARG A 154 5.86 -12.61 -18.16
N PHE A 155 6.50 -13.11 -17.11
CA PHE A 155 6.84 -12.31 -15.93
C PHE A 155 7.75 -11.13 -16.30
N LEU A 156 8.74 -11.34 -17.17
CA LEU A 156 9.62 -10.27 -17.65
C LEU A 156 8.83 -9.20 -18.42
N GLN A 157 7.88 -9.57 -19.27
CA GLN A 157 7.01 -8.59 -19.94
C GLN A 157 6.18 -7.76 -18.94
N TRP A 158 5.63 -8.40 -17.90
CA TRP A 158 4.93 -7.69 -16.82
C TRP A 158 5.87 -6.73 -16.08
N LYS A 159 7.11 -7.14 -15.81
CA LYS A 159 8.12 -6.29 -15.17
C LYS A 159 8.57 -5.13 -16.07
N MET A 160 8.58 -5.30 -17.40
CA MET A 160 8.79 -4.20 -18.34
C MET A 160 7.66 -3.18 -18.29
N LEU A 161 6.39 -3.62 -18.19
CA LEU A 161 5.25 -2.72 -18.01
C LEU A 161 5.31 -1.98 -16.68
N GLU A 162 5.68 -2.66 -15.60
CA GLU A 162 5.88 -2.07 -14.28
C GLU A 162 6.95 -0.96 -14.34
N ARG A 163 8.08 -1.19 -15.01
CA ARG A 163 9.20 -0.24 -15.09
C ARG A 163 8.98 0.94 -16.06
N GLN A 164 7.81 1.07 -16.68
CA GLN A 164 7.53 2.23 -17.54
C GLN A 164 7.54 3.54 -16.74
N SER A 165 7.93 4.64 -17.41
CA SER A 165 8.00 5.94 -16.78
C SER A 165 6.62 6.45 -16.34
N ILE A 166 6.54 6.92 -15.10
CA ILE A 166 5.31 7.43 -14.52
C ILE A 166 5.30 8.95 -14.61
N THR A 167 4.28 9.49 -15.26
CA THR A 167 4.06 10.94 -15.37
C THR A 167 2.67 11.32 -14.89
N LYS A 168 2.38 12.64 -14.83
CA LYS A 168 1.04 13.16 -14.55
C LYS A 168 -0.05 12.59 -15.46
N ASP A 169 0.31 12.19 -16.69
CA ASP A 169 -0.65 11.71 -17.69
C ASP A 169 -1.08 10.26 -17.45
N THR A 170 -0.38 9.53 -16.59
CA THR A 170 -0.80 8.22 -16.06
C THR A 170 -2.12 8.31 -15.31
N PHE A 171 -2.42 9.48 -14.72
CA PHE A 171 -3.52 9.67 -13.80
C PHE A 171 -4.61 10.62 -14.36
N ARG A 172 -5.82 10.48 -13.82
CA ARG A 172 -6.86 11.52 -13.80
C ARG A 172 -6.91 12.07 -12.39
N GLN A 173 -6.86 13.39 -12.22
CA GLN A 173 -6.98 14.03 -10.91
C GLN A 173 -8.44 14.41 -10.62
N TYR A 174 -8.83 14.28 -9.36
CA TYR A 174 -10.14 14.64 -8.83
C TYR A 174 -9.97 15.62 -7.66
N ARG A 175 -10.99 15.73 -6.80
CA ARG A 175 -11.02 16.71 -5.72
C ARG A 175 -9.89 16.53 -4.70
N VAL A 176 -9.62 17.61 -3.98
CA VAL A 176 -8.83 17.60 -2.76
C VAL A 176 -9.60 16.86 -1.66
N LEU A 177 -8.91 15.95 -0.97
CA LEU A 177 -9.39 15.18 0.19
C LEU A 177 -8.93 15.81 1.51
N GLY A 178 -7.77 16.46 1.50
CA GLY A 178 -7.19 17.08 2.68
C GLY A 178 -5.93 17.88 2.38
N LYS A 179 -5.37 18.47 3.43
CA LYS A 179 -4.19 19.34 3.39
C LYS A 179 -3.14 18.80 4.36
N GLY A 180 -1.93 18.59 3.88
CA GLY A 180 -0.77 18.16 4.66
C GLY A 180 0.24 19.29 4.85
N GLY A 181 1.35 19.01 5.54
CA GLY A 181 2.37 20.04 5.85
C GLY A 181 3.00 20.71 4.62
N PHE A 182 3.23 19.95 3.54
CA PHE A 182 3.92 20.43 2.34
C PHE A 182 3.01 20.63 1.11
N GLY A 183 1.70 20.42 1.24
CA GLY A 183 0.78 20.57 0.11
C GLY A 183 -0.56 19.86 0.36
N GLU A 184 -1.21 19.42 -0.70
CA GLU A 184 -2.56 18.85 -0.67
C GLU A 184 -2.55 17.35 -0.94
N VAL A 185 -3.61 16.67 -0.51
CA VAL A 185 -3.93 15.30 -0.92
C VAL A 185 -5.18 15.36 -1.77
N CYS A 186 -5.13 14.82 -2.99
CA CYS A 186 -6.31 14.74 -3.87
C CYS A 186 -6.60 13.29 -4.28
N ALA A 187 -7.86 12.96 -4.57
CA ALA A 187 -8.18 11.69 -5.21
C ALA A 187 -7.63 11.66 -6.64
N CYS A 188 -7.12 10.52 -7.08
CA CYS A 188 -6.69 10.29 -8.46
C CYS A 188 -7.10 8.89 -8.94
N GLN A 189 -7.14 8.69 -10.25
CA GLN A 189 -7.43 7.39 -10.87
C GLN A 189 -6.36 7.06 -11.91
N VAL A 190 -5.83 5.83 -11.88
CA VAL A 190 -4.94 5.34 -12.93
C VAL A 190 -5.73 5.14 -14.21
N ARG A 191 -5.32 5.78 -15.31
CA ARG A 191 -6.07 5.78 -16.57
C ARG A 191 -6.21 4.39 -17.19
N ALA A 192 -5.17 3.57 -17.08
CA ALA A 192 -5.13 2.25 -17.69
C ALA A 192 -6.04 1.25 -16.96
N THR A 193 -5.95 1.21 -15.64
CA THR A 193 -6.60 0.19 -14.80
C THR A 193 -7.93 0.63 -14.20
N GLY A 194 -8.16 1.94 -14.10
CA GLY A 194 -9.34 2.51 -13.44
C GLY A 194 -9.23 2.52 -11.91
N LYS A 195 -8.11 2.08 -11.32
CA LYS A 195 -7.93 2.03 -9.86
C LYS A 195 -7.85 3.43 -9.25
N MET A 196 -8.56 3.62 -8.15
CA MET A 196 -8.57 4.86 -7.38
C MET A 196 -7.44 4.88 -6.34
N TYR A 197 -6.83 6.04 -6.16
CA TYR A 197 -5.76 6.30 -5.21
C TYR A 197 -5.89 7.70 -4.60
N ALA A 198 -5.15 7.95 -3.52
CA ALA A 198 -4.90 9.28 -2.99
C ALA A 198 -3.52 9.76 -3.46
N CYS A 199 -3.43 10.97 -4.01
CA CYS A 199 -2.18 11.59 -4.44
C CYS A 199 -1.79 12.70 -3.46
N LYS A 200 -0.82 12.44 -2.59
CA LYS A 200 -0.19 13.43 -1.72
C LYS A 200 0.82 14.23 -2.54
N LYS A 201 0.51 15.49 -2.84
CA LYS A 201 1.36 16.42 -3.58
C LYS A 201 2.15 17.28 -2.61
N LEU A 202 3.47 17.22 -2.70
CA LEU A 202 4.40 17.99 -1.90
C LEU A 202 4.99 19.10 -2.79
N GLU A 203 4.63 20.37 -2.53
CA GLU A 203 5.07 21.51 -3.33
C GLU A 203 6.59 21.70 -3.22
N LYS A 204 7.31 21.64 -4.34
CA LYS A 204 8.78 21.72 -4.40
C LYS A 204 9.34 22.97 -3.71
N LYS A 205 8.75 24.13 -4.00
CA LYS A 205 9.13 25.41 -3.37
C LYS A 205 8.89 25.43 -1.86
N ARG A 206 7.85 24.73 -1.37
CA ARG A 206 7.52 24.66 0.06
C ARG A 206 8.45 23.71 0.81
N ILE A 207 8.83 22.60 0.18
CA ILE A 207 9.88 21.70 0.69
C ILE A 207 11.17 22.50 0.89
N LYS A 208 11.66 23.17 -0.16
CA LYS A 208 12.89 23.97 -0.10
C LYS A 208 12.84 25.06 0.96
N LYS A 209 11.76 25.84 0.99
CA LYS A 209 11.57 26.91 1.99
C LYS A 209 11.65 26.40 3.44
N ARG A 210 11.21 25.17 3.69
CA ARG A 210 11.15 24.56 5.03
C ARG A 210 12.27 23.57 5.29
N LYS A 211 13.21 23.37 4.36
CA LYS A 211 14.26 22.35 4.44
C LYS A 211 13.69 20.94 4.71
N GLY A 212 12.62 20.60 3.99
CA GLY A 212 11.82 19.38 4.19
C GLY A 212 12.26 18.17 3.38
N GLU A 213 13.40 18.21 2.69
CA GLU A 213 13.87 17.20 1.74
C GLU A 213 14.09 15.85 2.43
N ALA A 214 14.78 15.86 3.57
CA ALA A 214 15.04 14.65 4.36
C ALA A 214 13.73 14.00 4.85
N MET A 215 12.76 14.81 5.28
CA MET A 215 11.45 14.33 5.76
C MET A 215 10.65 13.68 4.62
N ALA A 216 10.57 14.34 3.47
CA ALA A 216 9.86 13.82 2.29
C ALA A 216 10.53 12.55 1.74
N GLY A 217 11.86 12.55 1.64
CA GLY A 217 12.63 11.39 1.19
C GLY A 217 12.46 10.19 2.13
N ASN A 218 12.51 10.43 3.45
CA ASN A 218 12.33 9.39 4.46
C ASN A 218 10.90 8.81 4.45
N GLU A 219 9.86 9.65 4.36
CA GLU A 219 8.48 9.17 4.25
C GLU A 219 8.32 8.22 3.05
N LYS A 220 8.84 8.62 1.89
CA LYS A 220 8.82 7.82 0.66
C LYS A 220 9.54 6.49 0.85
N GLN A 221 10.76 6.51 1.40
CA GLN A 221 11.57 5.29 1.58
C GLN A 221 10.93 4.29 2.55
N ILE A 222 10.29 4.79 3.61
CA ILE A 222 9.56 3.92 4.55
C ILE A 222 8.34 3.30 3.87
N LEU A 223 7.54 4.11 3.16
CA LEU A 223 6.35 3.64 2.47
C LEU A 223 6.63 2.62 1.36
N GLU A 224 7.80 2.68 0.71
CA GLU A 224 8.22 1.65 -0.26
C GLU A 224 8.54 0.30 0.37
N LYS A 225 9.07 0.30 1.59
CA LYS A 225 9.52 -0.91 2.29
C LYS A 225 8.39 -1.59 3.05
N VAL A 226 7.47 -0.80 3.61
CA VAL A 226 6.38 -1.32 4.45
C VAL A 226 5.29 -1.94 3.57
N ASN A 227 5.14 -3.25 3.66
CA ASN A 227 4.01 -3.99 3.09
C ASN A 227 3.10 -4.50 4.21
N SER A 228 2.10 -3.70 4.58
CA SER A 228 1.16 -4.01 5.66
C SER A 228 -0.26 -3.66 5.26
N ARG A 229 -1.21 -4.53 5.60
CA ARG A 229 -2.64 -4.22 5.42
C ARG A 229 -3.16 -3.11 6.33
N PHE A 230 -2.42 -2.81 7.40
CA PHE A 230 -2.79 -1.84 8.44
C PHE A 230 -2.03 -0.51 8.29
N VAL A 231 -1.26 -0.35 7.21
CA VAL A 231 -0.55 0.88 6.85
C VAL A 231 -0.91 1.20 5.40
N VAL A 232 -1.06 2.49 5.06
CA VAL A 232 -1.26 2.89 3.67
C VAL A 232 -0.08 2.47 2.81
N SER A 233 -0.33 1.96 1.61
CA SER A 233 0.73 1.50 0.70
C SER A 233 1.00 2.55 -0.35
N LEU A 234 2.28 2.77 -0.68
CA LEU A 234 2.70 3.59 -1.81
C LEU A 234 2.71 2.76 -3.08
N ALA A 235 1.94 3.19 -4.09
CA ALA A 235 1.91 2.54 -5.40
C ALA A 235 2.81 3.26 -6.42
N TYR A 236 2.93 4.59 -6.33
CA TYR A 236 3.76 5.35 -7.27
C TYR A 236 4.42 6.57 -6.61
N ALA A 237 5.66 6.85 -6.98
CA ALA A 237 6.38 8.07 -6.64
C ALA A 237 6.90 8.74 -7.92
N TYR A 238 6.38 9.93 -8.25
CA TYR A 238 6.72 10.66 -9.47
C TYR A 238 6.77 12.17 -9.20
N GLU A 239 7.26 12.94 -10.17
CA GLU A 239 7.28 14.40 -10.08
C GLU A 239 6.44 15.08 -11.15
N THR A 240 6.12 16.33 -10.87
CA THR A 240 5.60 17.30 -11.82
C THR A 240 6.50 18.53 -11.84
N LYS A 241 6.14 19.52 -12.65
CA LYS A 241 6.83 20.81 -12.67
C LYS A 241 6.94 21.42 -11.26
N ASP A 242 5.87 21.36 -10.47
CA ASP A 242 5.74 22.14 -9.24
C ASP A 242 5.70 21.29 -7.94
N ALA A 243 5.54 19.97 -8.06
CA ALA A 243 5.36 19.09 -6.90
C ALA A 243 5.98 17.69 -7.07
N LEU A 244 6.41 17.10 -5.96
CA LEU A 244 6.65 15.67 -5.81
C LEU A 244 5.34 14.98 -5.41
N CYS A 245 5.05 13.80 -5.95
CA CYS A 245 3.78 13.12 -5.79
C CYS A 245 3.98 11.71 -5.23
N LEU A 246 3.29 11.41 -4.13
CA LEU A 246 3.14 10.05 -3.58
C LEU A 246 1.71 9.58 -3.81
N VAL A 247 1.55 8.49 -4.56
CA VAL A 247 0.26 7.88 -4.87
C VAL A 247 0.04 6.71 -3.91
N LEU A 248 -0.87 6.91 -2.96
CA LEU A 248 -1.11 6.08 -1.78
C LEU A 248 -2.48 5.42 -1.86
N THR A 249 -2.65 4.27 -1.19
CA THR A 249 -3.96 3.65 -0.95
C THR A 249 -5.00 4.71 -0.57
N ILE A 250 -6.11 4.75 -1.31
CA ILE A 250 -7.21 5.67 -0.99
C ILE A 250 -8.02 5.11 0.18
N MET A 251 -8.36 5.98 1.12
CA MET A 251 -9.10 5.67 2.34
C MET A 251 -10.35 6.57 2.38
N ASN A 252 -11.44 6.09 1.76
CA ASN A 252 -12.65 6.89 1.50
C ASN A 252 -13.52 7.07 2.75
N GLY A 253 -13.37 6.20 3.75
CA GLY A 253 -14.11 6.25 5.00
C GLY A 253 -13.72 7.41 5.90
N GLY A 254 -12.74 8.24 5.52
CA GLY A 254 -12.32 9.41 6.29
C GLY A 254 -11.41 9.08 7.47
N ASP A 255 -11.04 10.10 8.24
CA ASP A 255 -10.16 9.96 9.40
C ASP A 255 -10.93 9.68 10.69
N LEU A 256 -10.26 9.02 11.64
CA LEU A 256 -10.87 8.61 12.90
C LEU A 256 -11.32 9.80 13.76
N LYS A 257 -10.69 10.98 13.61
CA LYS A 257 -11.14 12.20 14.31
C LYS A 257 -12.55 12.58 13.87
N PHE A 258 -12.85 12.57 12.58
CA PHE A 258 -14.19 12.83 12.07
C PHE A 258 -15.19 11.85 12.69
N HIS A 259 -14.85 10.56 12.72
CA HIS A 259 -15.72 9.54 13.33
C HIS A 259 -15.95 9.78 14.83
N ILE A 260 -14.90 10.10 15.59
CA ILE A 260 -15.02 10.31 17.05
C ILE A 260 -15.88 11.54 17.37
N TYR A 261 -15.76 12.62 16.60
CA TYR A 261 -16.28 13.94 17.01
C TYR A 261 -17.50 14.44 16.23
N ASN A 262 -17.76 13.89 15.04
CA ASN A 262 -18.77 14.36 14.10
C ASN A 262 -19.87 13.33 13.80
N MET A 263 -19.72 12.06 14.20
CA MET A 263 -20.74 11.01 14.01
C MET A 263 -21.60 10.81 15.25
N GLY A 264 -22.37 11.85 15.63
CA GLY A 264 -23.30 11.80 16.76
C GLY A 264 -22.63 12.08 18.10
N THR A 265 -22.92 11.24 19.10
CA THR A 265 -22.35 11.38 20.45
C THR A 265 -20.86 11.06 20.43
N PRO A 266 -19.98 11.92 20.99
CA PRO A 266 -18.54 11.69 20.92
C PRO A 266 -18.07 10.38 21.54
N GLY A 267 -17.16 9.70 20.84
CA GLY A 267 -16.63 8.38 21.17
C GLY A 267 -17.35 7.24 20.44
N PHE A 268 -16.95 6.01 20.73
CA PHE A 268 -17.46 4.79 20.11
C PHE A 268 -17.92 3.76 21.15
N GLU A 269 -18.72 2.81 20.69
CA GLU A 269 -19.05 1.60 21.43
C GLU A 269 -17.83 0.69 21.58
N LYS A 270 -17.83 -0.11 22.64
CA LYS A 270 -16.69 -0.93 23.08
C LYS A 270 -16.13 -1.81 21.97
N GLU A 271 -17.00 -2.47 21.22
CA GLU A 271 -16.65 -3.41 20.16
C GLU A 271 -15.88 -2.70 19.04
N ARG A 272 -16.27 -1.47 18.70
CA ARG A 272 -15.58 -0.63 17.70
C ARG A 272 -14.24 -0.11 18.21
N VAL A 273 -14.14 0.28 19.48
CA VAL A 273 -12.85 0.65 20.11
C VAL A 273 -11.89 -0.54 20.06
N GLN A 274 -12.34 -1.73 20.48
CA GLN A 274 -11.52 -2.95 20.51
C GLN A 274 -11.03 -3.34 19.10
N PHE A 275 -11.91 -3.29 18.10
CA PHE A 275 -11.58 -3.65 16.73
C PHE A 275 -10.50 -2.71 16.16
N TYR A 276 -10.70 -1.39 16.20
CA TYR A 276 -9.72 -0.43 15.68
C TYR A 276 -8.41 -0.47 16.46
N ALA A 277 -8.46 -0.57 17.78
CA ALA A 277 -7.24 -0.71 18.58
C ALA A 277 -6.44 -1.97 18.22
N ALA A 278 -7.12 -3.08 17.89
CA ALA A 278 -6.47 -4.31 17.46
C ALA A 278 -5.81 -4.17 16.08
N GLU A 279 -6.45 -3.49 15.13
CA GLU A 279 -5.87 -3.19 13.81
C GLU A 279 -4.66 -2.26 13.93
N ILE A 280 -4.76 -1.20 14.75
CA ILE A 280 -3.65 -0.28 15.01
C ILE A 280 -2.48 -1.03 15.66
N CYS A 281 -2.75 -1.88 16.66
CA CYS A 281 -1.74 -2.73 17.28
C CYS A 281 -1.00 -3.61 16.24
N CYS A 282 -1.72 -4.16 15.25
CA CYS A 282 -1.10 -4.92 14.18
C CYS A 282 -0.26 -4.04 13.24
N GLY A 283 -0.73 -2.82 12.93
CA GLY A 283 0.03 -1.83 12.16
C GLY A 283 1.35 -1.45 12.84
N LEU A 284 1.31 -1.12 14.13
CA LEU A 284 2.49 -0.82 14.94
C LEU A 284 3.45 -2.01 14.99
N LYS A 285 2.93 -3.22 15.25
CA LYS A 285 3.73 -4.45 15.21
C LYS A 285 4.46 -4.63 13.87
N HIS A 286 3.82 -4.30 12.74
CA HIS A 286 4.45 -4.40 11.42
C HIS A 286 5.53 -3.34 11.20
N LEU A 287 5.34 -2.11 11.66
CA LEU A 287 6.38 -1.08 11.62
C LEU A 287 7.57 -1.43 12.51
N HIS A 288 7.30 -1.86 13.76
CA HIS A 288 8.34 -2.20 14.74
C HIS A 288 9.19 -3.40 14.31
N ARG A 289 8.60 -4.36 13.58
CA ARG A 289 9.34 -5.50 12.98
C ARG A 289 10.40 -5.08 11.97
N GLU A 290 10.20 -3.94 11.32
CA GLU A 290 11.16 -3.34 10.38
C GLU A 290 12.07 -2.30 11.07
N SER A 291 12.07 -2.29 12.41
CA SER A 291 12.74 -1.33 13.27
C SER A 291 12.29 0.12 12.98
N ILE A 292 11.02 0.35 12.62
CA ILE A 292 10.47 1.69 12.36
C ILE A 292 9.57 2.13 13.51
N VAL A 293 9.89 3.26 14.13
CA VAL A 293 9.01 3.95 15.10
C VAL A 293 8.18 5.01 14.38
N TYR A 294 6.88 5.09 14.65
CA TYR A 294 5.92 5.93 13.92
C TYR A 294 5.85 7.37 14.44
N ARG A 295 5.78 7.57 15.76
CA ARG A 295 5.88 8.86 16.49
C ARG A 295 4.76 9.89 16.28
N ASP A 296 3.73 9.61 15.49
CA ASP A 296 2.61 10.56 15.29
C ASP A 296 1.24 9.87 15.30
N LEU A 297 1.04 8.94 16.24
CA LEU A 297 -0.23 8.25 16.41
C LEU A 297 -1.29 9.17 17.03
N LYS A 298 -2.31 9.51 16.24
CA LYS A 298 -3.43 10.39 16.59
C LYS A 298 -4.63 10.12 15.67
N PRO A 299 -5.86 10.53 16.03
CA PRO A 299 -7.05 10.17 15.27
C PRO A 299 -7.03 10.68 13.82
N GLU A 300 -6.40 11.83 13.55
CA GLU A 300 -6.27 12.37 12.18
C GLU A 300 -5.48 11.45 11.23
N ASN A 301 -4.56 10.64 11.76
CA ASN A 301 -3.67 9.81 10.95
C ASN A 301 -4.17 8.36 10.80
N ILE A 302 -5.31 8.01 11.39
CA ILE A 302 -5.95 6.71 11.22
C ILE A 302 -7.12 6.87 10.27
N LEU A 303 -7.03 6.24 9.11
CA LEU A 303 -8.01 6.39 8.03
C LEU A 303 -8.80 5.11 7.81
N LEU A 304 -10.07 5.21 7.43
CA LEU A 304 -10.96 4.09 7.15
C LEU A 304 -11.09 3.86 5.63
N ASP A 305 -11.12 2.59 5.20
CA ASP A 305 -11.49 2.21 3.84
C ASP A 305 -13.00 2.03 3.68
N ASP A 306 -13.46 1.70 2.47
CA ASP A 306 -14.88 1.52 2.16
C ASP A 306 -15.53 0.35 2.91
N ASN A 307 -14.73 -0.60 3.40
CA ASN A 307 -15.19 -1.78 4.14
C ASN A 307 -15.17 -1.55 5.65
N GLY A 308 -14.64 -0.42 6.13
CA GLY A 308 -14.55 -0.08 7.55
C GLY A 308 -13.27 -0.54 8.24
N HIS A 309 -12.28 -1.05 7.49
CA HIS A 309 -10.95 -1.35 8.06
C HIS A 309 -10.10 -0.08 8.15
N ILE A 310 -9.27 0.01 9.18
CA ILE A 310 -8.38 1.15 9.37
C ILE A 310 -6.97 0.91 8.83
N ARG A 311 -6.30 2.01 8.47
CA ARG A 311 -4.86 2.03 8.22
C ARG A 311 -4.20 3.25 8.84
N ILE A 312 -2.97 3.05 9.32
CA ILE A 312 -2.06 4.12 9.70
C ILE A 312 -1.59 4.84 8.43
N SER A 313 -1.64 6.17 8.45
CA SER A 313 -1.24 7.06 7.35
C SER A 313 -0.21 8.11 7.82
N ASP A 314 0.26 8.96 6.90
CA ASP A 314 1.24 10.05 7.16
C ASP A 314 2.49 9.61 7.95
N LEU A 315 3.46 9.02 7.24
CA LEU A 315 4.69 8.51 7.85
C LEU A 315 5.82 9.56 7.86
N GLY A 316 5.47 10.85 7.72
CA GLY A 316 6.43 11.95 7.66
C GLY A 316 7.35 12.06 8.89
N LEU A 317 6.85 11.68 10.08
CA LEU A 317 7.62 11.67 11.31
C LEU A 317 8.17 10.28 11.68
N ALA A 318 7.86 9.23 10.93
CA ALA A 318 8.39 7.90 11.20
C ALA A 318 9.90 7.86 10.93
N ILE A 319 10.63 6.96 11.59
CA ILE A 319 12.07 6.80 11.36
C ILE A 319 12.48 5.36 11.63
N LYS A 320 13.43 4.86 10.84
CA LYS A 320 14.08 3.58 11.12
C LYS A 320 15.10 3.77 12.25
N VAL A 321 14.88 3.09 13.36
CA VAL A 321 15.79 2.95 14.48
C VAL A 321 16.84 1.90 14.10
N PRO A 322 18.14 2.19 14.20
CA PRO A 322 19.17 1.17 14.01
C PRO A 322 19.04 0.03 15.04
N ASP A 323 19.37 -1.19 14.63
CA ASP A 323 19.18 -2.36 15.48
C ASP A 323 20.06 -2.28 16.74
N GLY A 324 19.44 -2.49 17.91
CA GLY A 324 20.11 -2.36 19.21
C GLY A 324 20.34 -0.92 19.69
N GLU A 325 19.93 0.09 18.92
CA GLU A 325 20.10 1.51 19.27
C GLU A 325 18.80 2.17 19.73
N GLN A 326 18.95 3.38 20.29
CA GLN A 326 17.85 4.29 20.60
C GLN A 326 18.10 5.64 19.95
N ILE A 327 17.02 6.25 19.47
CA ILE A 327 17.05 7.58 18.86
C ILE A 327 16.68 8.65 19.89
N ARG A 328 16.99 9.90 19.55
CA ARG A 328 16.58 11.09 20.30
C ARG A 328 15.88 12.06 19.35
N GLY A 329 14.77 12.63 19.78
CA GLY A 329 14.08 13.66 19.00
C GLY A 329 12.71 14.00 19.57
N ARG A 330 12.49 15.29 19.81
CA ARG A 330 11.22 15.83 20.32
C ARG A 330 10.28 16.19 19.17
N VAL A 331 9.63 15.16 18.61
CA VAL A 331 8.70 15.29 17.49
C VAL A 331 7.38 14.58 17.80
N GLY A 332 6.30 15.03 17.17
CA GLY A 332 4.95 14.50 17.35
C GLY A 332 3.94 15.60 17.66
N THR A 333 2.69 15.19 17.87
CA THR A 333 1.58 16.11 18.13
C THR A 333 1.40 16.32 19.64
N VAL A 334 1.25 17.57 20.07
CA VAL A 334 1.01 17.94 21.49
C VAL A 334 -0.22 17.20 22.03
N GLY A 335 -0.07 16.57 23.20
CA GLY A 335 -1.09 15.71 23.83
C GLY A 335 -0.97 14.22 23.47
N TYR A 336 -0.23 13.86 22.42
CA TYR A 336 0.04 12.48 22.02
C TYR A 336 1.52 12.09 22.15
N MET A 337 2.43 13.06 22.32
CA MET A 337 3.83 12.77 22.61
C MET A 337 3.94 12.10 23.98
N ALA A 338 4.68 10.99 24.04
CA ALA A 338 4.95 10.29 25.29
C ALA A 338 5.88 11.11 26.21
N PRO A 339 5.87 10.88 27.54
CA PRO A 339 6.71 11.62 28.49
C PRO A 339 8.19 11.61 28.12
N GLU A 340 8.76 10.48 27.70
CA GLU A 340 10.16 10.38 27.32
C GLU A 340 10.50 11.20 26.05
N VAL A 341 9.52 11.42 25.16
CA VAL A 341 9.67 12.29 23.98
C VAL A 341 9.66 13.76 24.40
N ILE A 342 8.77 14.14 25.33
CA ILE A 342 8.67 15.51 25.86
C ILE A 342 9.93 15.88 26.63
N ASN A 343 10.44 14.97 27.45
CA ASN A 343 11.69 15.07 28.22
C ASN A 343 12.94 15.04 27.33
N ASN A 344 12.78 14.78 26.03
CA ASN A 344 13.88 14.65 25.08
C ASN A 344 14.89 13.57 25.50
N GLU A 345 14.38 12.46 26.03
CA GLU A 345 15.14 11.26 26.36
C GLU A 345 15.39 10.40 25.11
N ARG A 346 16.18 9.34 25.26
CA ARG A 346 16.37 8.34 24.22
C ARG A 346 15.26 7.30 24.27
N TYR A 347 14.74 6.92 23.11
CA TYR A 347 13.65 5.96 23.00
C TYR A 347 13.81 5.09 21.75
N SER A 348 13.11 3.96 21.74
CA SER A 348 12.95 3.07 20.57
C SER A 348 11.50 3.09 20.11
N MET A 349 10.70 2.08 20.46
CA MET A 349 9.31 1.90 20.01
C MET A 349 8.27 2.36 21.04
N SER A 350 8.71 2.74 22.24
CA SER A 350 7.84 3.09 23.37
C SER A 350 6.83 4.22 23.12
N PRO A 351 7.12 5.26 22.29
CA PRO A 351 6.15 6.32 22.06
C PRO A 351 4.89 5.87 21.30
N ASP A 352 5.01 4.82 20.48
CA ASP A 352 3.87 4.33 19.70
C ASP A 352 2.85 3.60 20.57
N TRP A 353 3.31 2.87 21.59
CA TRP A 353 2.43 2.22 22.57
C TRP A 353 1.71 3.22 23.47
N TRP A 354 2.39 4.31 23.84
CA TRP A 354 1.74 5.45 24.49
C TRP A 354 0.64 6.04 23.61
N GLY A 355 0.95 6.31 22.33
CA GLY A 355 -0.03 6.80 21.37
C GLY A 355 -1.24 5.87 21.22
N LEU A 356 -1.05 4.55 21.29
CA LEU A 356 -2.15 3.58 21.27
C LEU A 356 -3.04 3.74 22.51
N GLY A 357 -2.44 3.95 23.69
CA GLY A 357 -3.17 4.28 24.93
C GLY A 357 -4.01 5.55 24.78
N CYS A 358 -3.43 6.62 24.22
CA CYS A 358 -4.16 7.86 23.94
C CYS A 358 -5.35 7.63 23.01
N LEU A 359 -5.18 6.83 21.94
CA LEU A 359 -6.26 6.53 21.00
C LEU A 359 -7.37 5.67 21.60
N ILE A 360 -7.05 4.63 22.37
CA ILE A 360 -8.07 3.81 23.05
C ILE A 360 -8.88 4.70 24.02
N TYR A 361 -8.18 5.56 24.77
CA TYR A 361 -8.82 6.51 25.66
C TYR A 361 -9.77 7.43 24.88
N GLU A 362 -9.29 8.08 23.83
CA GLU A 362 -10.04 9.10 23.10
C GLU A 362 -11.23 8.53 22.32
N MET A 363 -11.06 7.33 21.74
CA MET A 363 -12.16 6.59 21.13
C MET A 363 -13.24 6.22 22.15
N THR A 364 -12.87 5.93 23.41
CA THR A 364 -13.84 5.57 24.46
C THR A 364 -14.51 6.80 25.07
N ALA A 365 -13.70 7.79 25.47
CA ALA A 365 -14.17 8.97 26.19
C ALA A 365 -14.88 9.98 25.26
N GLY A 366 -14.45 10.08 24.00
CA GLY A 366 -14.81 11.17 23.10
C GLY A 366 -14.07 12.47 23.40
N ARG A 367 -12.91 12.40 24.06
CA ARG A 367 -11.98 13.51 24.35
C ARG A 367 -10.56 12.96 24.56
N SER A 368 -9.54 13.79 24.35
CA SER A 368 -8.15 13.46 24.67
C SER A 368 -7.94 13.30 26.19
N PRO A 369 -7.02 12.42 26.64
CA PRO A 369 -6.76 12.20 28.07
C PRO A 369 -6.25 13.45 28.79
N PHE A 370 -5.42 14.27 28.14
CA PHE A 370 -4.76 15.42 28.76
C PHE A 370 -5.28 16.77 28.27
N ARG A 371 -6.36 16.77 27.47
CA ARG A 371 -6.94 18.00 26.91
C ARG A 371 -8.45 17.89 26.71
N ALA A 372 -9.19 18.80 27.33
CA ALA A 372 -10.63 18.87 27.17
C ALA A 372 -11.03 19.40 25.77
N ARG A 373 -12.24 19.05 25.34
CA ARG A 373 -12.76 19.45 24.02
C ARG A 373 -12.92 20.97 23.96
N LYS A 374 -12.39 21.61 22.90
CA LYS A 374 -12.37 23.07 22.68
C LYS A 374 -11.56 23.86 23.73
N GLU A 375 -10.80 23.19 24.58
CA GLU A 375 -9.93 23.85 25.56
C GLU A 375 -8.78 24.59 24.85
N ARG A 376 -8.63 25.87 25.17
CA ARG A 376 -7.52 26.73 24.73
C ARG A 376 -6.48 26.82 25.84
N VAL A 377 -5.56 25.86 25.84
CA VAL A 377 -4.41 25.81 26.74
C VAL A 377 -3.11 25.97 25.98
N LYS A 378 -2.10 26.53 26.66
CA LYS A 378 -0.74 26.62 26.13
C LYS A 378 -0.14 25.23 25.99
N ARG A 379 0.85 25.11 25.12
CA ARG A 379 1.53 23.83 24.83
C ARG A 379 2.18 23.25 26.08
N GLU A 380 2.87 24.11 26.83
CA GLU A 380 3.66 23.76 28.00
C GLU A 380 2.78 23.18 29.12
N GLU A 381 1.56 23.70 29.25
CA GLU A 381 0.57 23.18 30.20
C GLU A 381 0.16 21.76 29.84
N VAL A 382 -0.20 21.48 28.58
CA VAL A 382 -0.57 20.11 28.15
C VAL A 382 0.60 19.15 28.33
N GLU A 383 1.82 19.59 28.06
CA GLU A 383 3.03 18.79 28.25
C GLU A 383 3.26 18.47 29.74
N LYS A 384 3.04 19.44 30.63
CA LYS A 384 3.08 19.23 32.09
C LYS A 384 2.04 18.19 32.53
N ARG A 385 0.79 18.27 32.04
CA ARG A 385 -0.25 17.28 32.34
C ARG A 385 0.15 15.87 31.93
N VAL A 386 0.72 15.72 30.72
CA VAL A 386 1.25 14.44 30.24
C VAL A 386 2.34 13.89 31.18
N GLN A 387 3.20 14.75 31.72
CA GLN A 387 4.31 14.35 32.60
C GLN A 387 3.87 14.06 34.04
N GLU A 388 2.87 14.78 34.58
CA GLU A 388 2.59 14.80 36.02
C GLU A 388 1.22 14.22 36.38
N GLU A 389 0.19 14.42 35.55
CA GLU A 389 -1.19 14.06 35.89
C GLU A 389 -1.55 12.64 35.47
N GLU A 390 -2.35 11.94 36.27
CA GLU A 390 -2.98 10.68 35.86
C GLU A 390 -4.26 10.95 35.08
N GLU A 391 -4.55 10.10 34.10
CA GLU A 391 -5.77 10.21 33.31
C GLU A 391 -7.04 9.79 34.09
N GLU A 392 -8.12 10.53 33.88
CA GLU A 392 -9.41 10.27 34.52
C GLU A 392 -10.29 9.34 33.69
N TYR A 393 -10.99 8.40 34.34
CA TYR A 393 -11.85 7.43 33.68
C TYR A 393 -13.30 7.62 34.10
N SER A 394 -14.19 7.85 33.12
CA SER A 394 -15.64 7.91 33.36
C SER A 394 -16.29 6.52 33.24
N ASP A 395 -17.61 6.46 33.50
CA ASP A 395 -18.41 5.23 33.42
C ASP A 395 -18.48 4.61 32.01
N LYS A 396 -17.97 5.31 30.99
CA LYS A 396 -17.79 4.74 29.64
C LYS A 396 -16.72 3.65 29.58
N PHE A 397 -15.81 3.60 30.56
CA PHE A 397 -14.70 2.66 30.59
C PHE A 397 -15.07 1.39 31.36
N SER A 398 -15.09 0.26 30.66
CA SER A 398 -15.09 -1.04 31.35
C SER A 398 -13.76 -1.28 32.07
N GLU A 399 -13.73 -2.16 33.08
CA GLU A 399 -12.49 -2.51 33.79
C GLU A 399 -11.37 -2.98 32.84
N ASP A 400 -11.72 -3.78 31.82
CA ASP A 400 -10.76 -4.21 30.79
C ASP A 400 -10.20 -3.01 29.98
N THR A 401 -11.05 -2.03 29.65
CA THR A 401 -10.65 -0.82 28.89
C THR A 401 -9.77 0.11 29.74
N LYS A 402 -10.15 0.31 31.00
CA LYS A 402 -9.38 1.10 31.97
C LYS A 402 -8.03 0.45 32.25
N GLY A 403 -8.00 -0.88 32.42
CA GLY A 403 -6.79 -1.66 32.62
C GLY A 403 -5.79 -1.48 31.48
N ILE A 404 -6.22 -1.64 30.22
CA ILE A 404 -5.30 -1.50 29.09
C ILE A 404 -4.79 -0.05 28.92
N CYS A 405 -5.66 0.95 29.12
CA CYS A 405 -5.27 2.36 29.04
C CYS A 405 -4.20 2.68 30.08
N ARG A 406 -4.38 2.30 31.34
CA ARG A 406 -3.39 2.54 32.41
C ARG A 406 -2.03 1.90 32.10
N MET A 407 -2.04 0.67 31.59
CA MET A 407 -0.80 -0.03 31.26
C MET A 407 -0.08 0.56 30.03
N LEU A 408 -0.81 1.08 29.04
CA LEU A 408 -0.24 1.77 27.87
C LEU A 408 0.16 3.23 28.16
N LEU A 409 -0.55 3.89 29.07
CA LEU A 409 -0.28 5.26 29.53
C LEU A 409 0.62 5.31 30.78
N ALA A 410 1.32 4.21 31.09
CA ALA A 410 2.36 4.22 32.09
C ALA A 410 3.45 5.23 31.67
N LYS A 411 3.73 6.20 32.55
CA LYS A 411 4.67 7.29 32.25
C LYS A 411 6.10 6.78 32.07
N ASP A 412 6.53 5.84 32.91
CA ASP A 412 7.79 5.13 32.74
C ASP A 412 7.69 4.13 31.57
N PRO A 413 8.45 4.30 30.47
CA PRO A 413 8.43 3.39 29.34
C PRO A 413 8.85 1.96 29.71
N LYS A 414 9.61 1.73 30.79
CA LYS A 414 9.99 0.37 31.24
C LYS A 414 8.83 -0.43 31.82
N GLN A 415 7.83 0.25 32.36
CA GLN A 415 6.61 -0.35 32.90
C GLN A 415 5.47 -0.36 31.89
N ARG A 416 5.65 0.29 30.74
CA ARG A 416 4.62 0.44 29.72
C ARG A 416 4.40 -0.85 28.94
N LEU A 417 3.14 -1.26 28.83
CA LEU A 417 2.74 -2.42 28.04
C LEU A 417 3.21 -2.29 26.59
N GLY A 418 3.76 -3.36 26.03
CA GLY A 418 4.36 -3.36 24.69
C GLY A 418 5.84 -2.97 24.64
N CYS A 419 6.41 -2.45 25.73
CA CYS A 419 7.84 -2.13 25.83
C CYS A 419 8.68 -3.23 26.50
N GLN A 420 8.02 -4.25 27.04
CA GLN A 420 8.64 -5.42 27.67
C GLN A 420 9.04 -6.49 26.63
N ALA A 421 9.64 -7.58 27.08
CA ALA A 421 10.19 -8.63 26.21
C ALA A 421 9.15 -9.29 25.28
N ASP A 422 7.88 -9.29 25.67
CA ASP A 422 6.76 -9.81 24.90
C ASP A 422 6.25 -8.84 23.83
N GLY A 423 6.62 -7.56 23.90
CA GLY A 423 6.28 -6.52 22.92
C GLY A 423 4.81 -6.50 22.55
N ALA A 424 4.51 -6.50 21.26
CA ALA A 424 3.13 -6.56 20.76
C ALA A 424 2.37 -7.83 21.20
N ALA A 425 3.05 -8.93 21.55
CA ALA A 425 2.36 -10.13 22.04
C ALA A 425 1.72 -9.91 23.42
N GLY A 426 2.39 -9.16 24.31
CA GLY A 426 1.85 -8.75 25.60
C GLY A 426 0.59 -7.90 25.44
N VAL A 427 0.64 -6.91 24.54
CA VAL A 427 -0.51 -6.06 24.20
C VAL A 427 -1.69 -6.91 23.71
N LYS A 428 -1.44 -7.85 22.80
CA LYS A 428 -2.47 -8.74 22.22
C LYS A 428 -3.07 -9.73 23.22
N ALA A 429 -2.33 -10.08 24.28
CA ALA A 429 -2.77 -11.02 25.31
C ALA A 429 -3.65 -10.37 26.39
N HIS A 430 -3.72 -9.03 26.44
CA HIS A 430 -4.50 -8.31 27.44
C HIS A 430 -6.01 -8.67 27.37
N PRO A 431 -6.73 -8.81 28.50
CA PRO A 431 -8.16 -9.14 28.54
C PRO A 431 -9.07 -8.23 27.71
N PHE A 432 -8.65 -6.98 27.50
CA PHE A 432 -9.28 -6.05 26.55
C PHE A 432 -9.47 -6.63 25.14
N PHE A 433 -8.59 -7.53 24.68
CA PHE A 433 -8.70 -8.17 23.36
C PHE A 433 -9.24 -9.60 23.41
N LYS A 434 -9.86 -10.04 24.52
CA LYS A 434 -10.32 -11.44 24.69
C LYS A 434 -11.25 -11.96 23.58
N ASN A 435 -11.99 -11.06 22.93
CA ASN A 435 -12.91 -11.39 21.84
C ASN A 435 -12.29 -11.23 20.44
N ILE A 436 -11.02 -10.84 20.33
CA ILE A 436 -10.34 -10.60 19.06
C ILE A 436 -9.44 -11.78 18.69
N ASN A 437 -9.77 -12.45 17.60
CA ASN A 437 -8.86 -13.42 16.99
C ASN A 437 -7.85 -12.71 16.08
N PHE A 438 -6.66 -12.41 16.61
CA PHE A 438 -5.64 -11.69 15.86
C PHE A 438 -5.16 -12.41 14.58
N LYS A 439 -5.20 -13.73 14.50
CA LYS A 439 -4.82 -14.46 13.27
C LYS A 439 -5.83 -14.18 12.16
N ARG A 440 -7.12 -14.19 12.49
CA ARG A 440 -8.21 -13.85 11.54
C ARG A 440 -8.20 -12.36 11.19
N LEU A 441 -7.89 -11.48 12.15
CA LEU A 441 -7.74 -10.05 11.92
C LEU A 441 -6.58 -9.76 10.94
N GLU A 442 -5.39 -10.30 11.21
CA GLU A 442 -4.21 -10.16 10.32
C GLU A 442 -4.49 -10.75 8.91
N ALA A 443 -5.32 -11.78 8.81
CA ALA A 443 -5.79 -12.33 7.53
C ALA A 443 -6.90 -11.49 6.85
N GLY A 444 -7.54 -10.55 7.56
CA GLY A 444 -8.63 -9.74 7.02
C GLY A 444 -9.94 -10.49 6.87
N ILE A 445 -10.17 -11.46 7.75
CA ILE A 445 -11.36 -12.32 7.75
C ILE A 445 -12.38 -11.84 8.79
N LEU A 446 -11.95 -11.02 9.76
CA LEU A 446 -12.88 -10.44 10.72
C LEU A 446 -13.57 -9.22 10.11
N GLU A 447 -14.89 -9.27 10.07
CA GLU A 447 -15.73 -8.16 9.61
C GLU A 447 -15.65 -7.00 10.62
N PRO A 448 -15.50 -5.75 10.14
CA PRO A 448 -15.54 -4.56 10.99
C PRO A 448 -16.90 -4.38 11.66
N SER A 449 -16.91 -3.82 12.87
CA SER A 449 -18.15 -3.48 13.59
C SER A 449 -18.87 -2.25 13.03
N PHE A 450 -18.22 -1.49 12.17
CA PHE A 450 -18.79 -0.33 11.49
C PHE A 450 -18.30 -0.30 10.04
N VAL A 451 -19.24 -0.15 9.10
CA VAL A 451 -18.95 0.03 7.68
C VAL A 451 -19.41 1.43 7.27
N PRO A 452 -18.53 2.27 6.68
CA PRO A 452 -18.93 3.58 6.16
C PRO A 452 -20.02 3.47 5.08
N ASP A 453 -20.96 4.41 5.06
CA ASP A 453 -21.94 4.51 3.97
C ASP A 453 -21.20 4.93 2.69
N PRO A 454 -21.22 4.13 1.61
CA PRO A 454 -20.56 4.47 0.35
C PRO A 454 -21.12 5.77 -0.28
N ARG A 455 -22.30 6.23 0.15
CA ARG A 455 -22.93 7.50 -0.27
C ARG A 455 -22.54 8.69 0.56
N ALA A 456 -21.87 8.51 1.69
CA ALA A 456 -21.41 9.59 2.52
C ALA A 456 -20.00 10.02 2.13
N VAL A 457 -19.71 11.29 2.41
CA VAL A 457 -18.36 11.83 2.31
C VAL A 457 -17.91 12.14 3.74
N TYR A 458 -16.89 11.42 4.20
CA TYR A 458 -16.34 11.55 5.55
C TYR A 458 -15.13 12.50 5.57
N CYS A 459 -15.27 13.67 4.95
CA CYS A 459 -14.25 14.73 5.00
C CYS A 459 -14.91 16.10 5.06
N LYS A 460 -14.12 17.11 5.42
CA LYS A 460 -14.56 18.52 5.33
C LYS A 460 -14.91 18.89 3.89
N ASP A 461 -15.82 19.84 3.72
CA ASP A 461 -16.11 20.40 2.41
C ASP A 461 -14.87 21.09 1.84
N VAL A 462 -14.71 21.05 0.51
CA VAL A 462 -13.53 21.59 -0.18
C VAL A 462 -13.35 23.08 0.10
N LEU A 463 -14.45 23.81 0.31
CA LEU A 463 -14.43 25.24 0.65
C LEU A 463 -13.89 25.51 2.07
N ASP A 464 -13.99 24.54 2.97
CA ASP A 464 -13.47 24.62 4.34
C ASP A 464 -12.00 24.18 4.43
N ILE A 465 -11.42 23.70 3.33
CA ILE A 465 -10.00 23.37 3.25
C ILE A 465 -9.24 24.68 2.98
N GLU A 466 -8.61 25.21 4.03
CA GLU A 466 -7.82 26.43 3.94
C GLU A 466 -6.82 26.39 2.77
N GLN A 467 -6.79 27.43 1.94
CA GLN A 467 -5.80 27.52 0.88
C GLN A 467 -4.41 27.86 1.44
N PHE A 468 -3.37 27.38 0.77
CA PHE A 468 -2.01 27.79 1.08
C PHE A 468 -1.68 29.14 0.44
N SER A 469 -0.93 29.98 1.15
CA SER A 469 -0.29 31.12 0.51
C SER A 469 0.79 30.63 -0.46
N THR A 470 0.85 31.26 -1.64
CA THR A 470 1.84 30.95 -2.69
C THR A 470 3.23 31.31 -2.21
N VAL A 471 4.19 30.39 -2.36
CA VAL A 471 5.60 30.63 -2.00
C VAL A 471 6.28 31.46 -3.11
N LYS A 472 6.63 32.71 -2.80
CA LYS A 472 7.41 33.61 -3.67
C LYS A 472 8.88 33.65 -3.24
N GLY A 473 9.78 34.03 -4.15
CA GLY A 473 11.20 34.25 -3.85
C GLY A 473 12.05 32.99 -3.66
N VAL A 474 11.56 31.81 -4.07
CA VAL A 474 12.29 30.54 -3.98
C VAL A 474 12.60 30.04 -5.39
N ASN A 475 13.89 29.93 -5.70
CA ASN A 475 14.41 29.36 -6.94
C ASN A 475 14.91 27.94 -6.68
N LEU A 476 14.60 27.02 -7.59
CA LEU A 476 15.08 25.65 -7.54
C LEU A 476 16.42 25.56 -8.29
N ASP A 477 17.37 24.84 -7.74
CA ASP A 477 18.73 24.66 -8.29
C ASP A 477 19.04 23.18 -8.56
N GLN A 478 20.27 22.88 -8.97
CA GLN A 478 20.66 21.52 -9.33
C GLN A 478 20.62 20.54 -8.15
N THR A 479 20.93 20.99 -6.93
CA THR A 479 20.87 20.14 -5.73
C THR A 479 19.45 19.65 -5.47
N ASP A 480 18.47 20.51 -5.73
CA ASP A 480 17.05 20.15 -5.66
C ASP A 480 16.70 19.09 -6.71
N ASN A 481 17.16 19.27 -7.96
CA ASN A 481 16.89 18.34 -9.05
C ASN A 481 17.49 16.96 -8.80
N ASP A 482 18.67 16.89 -8.19
CA ASP A 482 19.31 15.63 -7.79
C ASP A 482 18.47 14.90 -6.73
N PHE A 483 17.90 15.64 -5.76
CA PHE A 483 16.96 15.09 -4.80
C PHE A 483 15.67 14.60 -5.47
N TYR A 484 15.10 15.36 -6.40
CA TYR A 484 13.87 14.98 -7.11
C TYR A 484 14.07 13.71 -7.96
N SER A 485 15.23 13.59 -8.61
CA SER A 485 15.59 12.39 -9.38
C SER A 485 15.66 11.15 -8.49
N LYS A 486 16.18 11.27 -7.25
CA LYS A 486 16.22 10.16 -6.28
C LYS A 486 14.84 9.83 -5.70
N PHE A 487 13.96 10.82 -5.60
CA PHE A 487 12.59 10.63 -5.10
C PHE A 487 11.72 9.87 -6.11
N THR A 488 11.94 10.10 -7.41
CA THR A 488 11.09 9.63 -8.51
C THR A 488 11.45 8.22 -8.97
N THR A 489 10.93 7.24 -8.26
CA THR A 489 11.18 5.80 -8.50
C THR A 489 10.15 5.12 -9.36
N GLY A 490 9.09 5.84 -9.78
CA GLY A 490 8.03 5.27 -10.62
C GLY A 490 7.07 4.43 -9.80
N SER A 491 6.73 3.23 -10.30
CA SER A 491 5.82 2.32 -9.60
C SER A 491 6.53 1.47 -8.55
N VAL A 492 5.86 1.21 -7.43
CA VAL A 492 6.29 0.25 -6.41
C VAL A 492 5.74 -1.13 -6.77
N SER A 493 6.61 -2.15 -6.85
CA SER A 493 6.28 -3.44 -7.48
C SER A 493 5.07 -4.15 -6.87
N ILE A 494 5.03 -4.37 -5.55
CA ILE A 494 3.95 -5.16 -4.93
C ILE A 494 2.58 -4.46 -5.10
N PRO A 495 2.40 -3.17 -4.75
CA PRO A 495 1.12 -2.49 -4.93
C PRO A 495 0.70 -2.36 -6.40
N TRP A 496 1.64 -2.15 -7.33
CA TRP A 496 1.36 -2.10 -8.76
C TRP A 496 0.85 -3.46 -9.29
N GLN A 497 1.48 -4.56 -8.88
CA GLN A 497 1.06 -5.90 -9.27
C GLN A 497 -0.31 -6.26 -8.69
N ASN A 498 -0.56 -5.93 -7.42
CA ASN A 498 -1.89 -6.08 -6.81
C ASN A 498 -2.94 -5.26 -7.56
N GLU A 499 -2.63 -4.03 -7.98
CA GLU A 499 -3.52 -3.25 -8.83
C GLU A 499 -3.87 -3.96 -10.14
N MET A 500 -2.89 -4.50 -10.87
CA MET A 500 -3.17 -5.22 -12.11
C MET A 500 -4.09 -6.42 -11.89
N ILE A 501 -3.94 -7.11 -10.77
CA ILE A 501 -4.77 -8.28 -10.40
C ILE A 501 -6.18 -7.84 -9.99
N GLU A 502 -6.30 -6.94 -9.01
CA GLU A 502 -7.58 -6.44 -8.47
C GLU A 502 -8.45 -5.78 -9.53
N THR A 503 -7.82 -5.10 -10.50
CA THR A 503 -8.53 -4.48 -11.61
C THR A 503 -8.77 -5.42 -12.77
N GLU A 504 -8.46 -6.72 -12.67
CA GLU A 504 -8.60 -7.74 -13.73
C GLU A 504 -7.78 -7.46 -15.00
N CYS A 505 -6.88 -6.46 -14.98
CA CYS A 505 -5.95 -6.22 -16.09
C CYS A 505 -5.00 -7.41 -16.29
N PHE A 506 -4.59 -8.07 -15.21
CA PHE A 506 -3.78 -9.28 -15.27
C PHE A 506 -4.50 -10.40 -16.02
N SER A 507 -5.71 -10.79 -15.59
CA SER A 507 -6.48 -11.85 -16.25
C SER A 507 -6.81 -11.52 -17.71
N ASP A 508 -7.13 -10.26 -18.00
CA ASP A 508 -7.52 -9.83 -19.35
C ASP A 508 -6.36 -9.76 -20.36
N LEU A 509 -5.11 -9.61 -19.89
CA LEU A 509 -3.91 -9.49 -20.73
C LEU A 509 -3.04 -10.74 -20.69
N ASN A 510 -3.02 -11.46 -19.58
CA ASN A 510 -2.18 -12.63 -19.36
C ASN A 510 -2.71 -13.88 -20.08
N VAL A 511 -2.81 -13.80 -21.40
CA VAL A 511 -3.30 -14.85 -22.27
C VAL A 511 -2.13 -15.55 -22.95
N PHE A 512 -2.24 -16.87 -23.10
CA PHE A 512 -1.30 -17.74 -23.81
C PHE A 512 -1.96 -18.35 -25.05
N GLY A 513 -1.16 -18.92 -25.95
CA GLY A 513 -1.67 -19.58 -27.15
C GLY A 513 -2.47 -20.85 -26.84
N PRO A 514 -3.17 -21.42 -27.85
CA PRO A 514 -3.92 -22.66 -27.70
C PRO A 514 -3.04 -23.78 -27.11
N GLN A 515 -3.62 -24.59 -26.23
CA GLN A 515 -2.92 -25.72 -25.58
C GLN A 515 -1.64 -25.31 -24.81
N GLY A 516 -1.53 -24.05 -24.35
CA GLY A 516 -0.38 -23.59 -23.57
C GLY A 516 0.85 -23.23 -24.43
N THR A 517 0.65 -22.94 -25.70
CA THR A 517 1.73 -22.52 -26.62
C THR A 517 2.13 -21.04 -26.44
N ARG A 518 3.32 -20.67 -26.94
CA ARG A 518 3.80 -19.28 -26.91
C ARG A 518 2.91 -18.39 -27.79
N PRO A 519 2.34 -17.28 -27.25
CA PRO A 519 1.68 -16.27 -28.07
C PRO A 519 2.70 -15.45 -28.88
N PRO A 520 2.27 -14.70 -29.92
CA PRO A 520 3.17 -13.94 -30.80
C PRO A 520 4.13 -12.98 -30.08
N ASP A 521 3.69 -12.35 -28.98
CA ASP A 521 4.53 -11.46 -28.19
C ASP A 521 5.67 -12.17 -27.42
N LEU A 522 5.58 -13.51 -27.28
CA LEU A 522 6.53 -14.40 -26.62
C LEU A 522 7.29 -15.33 -27.57
N ASP A 523 7.04 -15.23 -28.88
CA ASP A 523 7.68 -16.08 -29.88
C ASP A 523 8.97 -15.42 -30.41
N TRP A 524 10.11 -15.97 -30.00
CA TRP A 524 11.43 -15.49 -30.42
C TRP A 524 11.67 -15.58 -31.94
N ASN A 525 10.91 -16.41 -32.65
CA ASN A 525 11.03 -16.57 -34.09
C ASN A 525 10.19 -15.55 -34.88
N GLN A 526 9.30 -14.81 -34.21
CA GLN A 526 8.48 -13.78 -34.84
C GLN A 526 9.09 -12.39 -34.60
N PRO A 527 9.13 -11.51 -35.62
CA PRO A 527 9.58 -10.15 -35.42
C PRO A 527 8.54 -9.35 -34.61
N PRO A 528 8.95 -8.31 -33.85
CA PRO A 528 8.03 -7.43 -33.15
C PRO A 528 7.00 -6.83 -34.11
N GLU A 529 5.72 -6.79 -33.70
CA GLU A 529 4.71 -6.08 -34.47
C GLU A 529 5.09 -4.59 -34.62
N PRO A 530 5.00 -4.00 -35.82
CA PRO A 530 5.26 -2.59 -36.00
C PRO A 530 4.25 -1.76 -35.18
N PRO A 531 4.66 -0.62 -34.59
CA PRO A 531 3.76 0.21 -33.80
C PRO A 531 2.54 0.60 -34.62
N ARG A 532 1.35 0.50 -34.00
CA ARG A 532 0.09 0.92 -34.65
C ARG A 532 0.16 2.41 -34.93
N ARG A 533 0.42 2.75 -36.19
CA ARG A 533 0.57 4.13 -36.69
C ARG A 533 -0.68 4.95 -36.40
N SER A 534 -0.49 6.23 -36.09
CA SER A 534 -1.60 7.14 -35.83
C SER A 534 -2.45 7.34 -37.09
N LEU A 535 -3.71 7.76 -36.94
CA LEU A 535 -4.57 8.09 -38.09
C LEU A 535 -3.93 9.18 -38.97
N LEU A 536 -3.16 10.10 -38.35
CA LEU A 536 -2.43 11.16 -39.04
C LEU A 536 -1.34 10.59 -39.96
N ASP A 537 -0.56 9.60 -39.50
CA ASP A 537 0.46 8.95 -40.33
C ASP A 537 -0.12 8.22 -41.55
N ARG A 538 -1.37 7.74 -41.45
CA ARG A 538 -2.11 7.15 -42.58
C ARG A 538 -2.61 8.21 -43.57
N ILE A 539 -2.94 9.40 -43.10
CA ILE A 539 -3.42 10.52 -43.96
C ILE A 539 -2.25 11.16 -44.71
N PHE A 540 -1.10 11.38 -44.06
CA PHE A 540 0.07 11.99 -44.71
C PHE A 540 0.67 11.12 -45.83
N ARG A 541 0.64 9.78 -45.71
CA ARG A 541 1.03 8.91 -46.83
C ARG A 541 0.04 8.89 -48.00
N ARG A 542 -1.25 9.15 -47.75
CA ARG A 542 -2.23 9.29 -48.83
C ARG A 542 -1.94 10.54 -49.67
N HIS A 543 -1.45 11.62 -49.06
CA HIS A 543 -1.04 12.82 -49.80
C HIS A 543 0.27 12.63 -50.57
N VAL A 544 1.24 11.88 -50.02
CA VAL A 544 2.51 11.59 -50.73
C VAL A 544 2.30 10.64 -51.94
N ARG A 545 1.28 9.78 -51.92
CA ARG A 545 0.93 8.94 -53.08
C ARG A 545 0.12 9.65 -54.17
N ILE A 546 -0.45 10.82 -53.91
CA ILE A 546 -1.28 11.55 -54.88
C ILE A 546 -0.44 12.55 -55.71
N SER A 547 0.80 12.88 -55.32
CA SER A 547 1.64 13.84 -56.07
C SER A 547 2.61 13.23 -57.08
N SER A 548 2.51 11.93 -57.41
CA SER A 548 3.47 11.25 -58.28
C SER A 548 2.85 10.60 -59.53
N THR A 549 1.87 11.26 -60.15
CA THR A 549 1.40 10.90 -61.51
C THR A 549 0.78 12.10 -62.22
N SER A 550 1.58 12.81 -63.03
CA SER A 550 1.16 13.45 -64.29
C SER A 550 2.37 14.00 -65.05
N THR A 551 2.77 13.27 -66.11
CA THR A 551 3.11 13.71 -67.49
C THR A 551 4.03 14.94 -67.68
N THR A 552 5.07 14.92 -68.52
CA THR A 552 5.09 14.54 -69.96
C THR A 552 6.50 14.18 -70.47
N GLU A 553 6.51 13.35 -71.51
CA GLU A 553 7.62 13.02 -72.40
C GLU A 553 8.20 14.25 -73.12
N GLU A 554 9.51 14.30 -73.32
CA GLU A 554 10.16 14.76 -74.56
C GLU A 554 11.64 14.30 -74.60
N HIS A 555 12.04 13.75 -75.74
CA HIS A 555 13.38 13.26 -76.08
C HIS A 555 13.75 13.91 -77.44
N PRO A 556 15.00 13.87 -77.92
CA PRO A 556 16.24 14.52 -77.44
C PRO A 556 16.82 15.46 -78.52
N ARG A 557 17.79 16.34 -78.20
CA ARG A 557 18.75 16.86 -79.21
C ARG A 557 20.16 17.08 -78.64
N GLU A 558 21.11 16.59 -79.41
CA GLU A 558 22.55 16.77 -79.32
C GLU A 558 22.96 18.25 -79.39
N HIS A 559 24.04 18.62 -78.69
CA HIS A 559 25.19 19.27 -79.33
C HIS A 559 26.41 19.29 -78.39
N ASN A 560 27.53 18.84 -78.94
CA ASN A 560 28.89 19.10 -78.47
C ASN A 560 29.14 20.60 -78.28
N SER A 561 29.79 20.97 -77.18
CA SER A 561 31.03 21.77 -77.09
C SER A 561 31.57 21.71 -75.66
#